data_AF-A0A7U9MTY8-F1
#
_entry.id   AF-A0A7U9MTY8-F1
#
_cell.length_a   1.000
_cell.length_b   1.000
_cell.length_c   1.000
_cell.angle_alpha   90.00
_cell.angle_beta   90.00
_cell.angle_gamma   90.00
#
_symmetry.space_group_name_H-M   'P 1'
#
loop_
_entity.id
_entity.type
_entity.pdbx_description
1 polymer ?
#
loop_
_entity_poly.entity_id
_entity_poly.type
_entity_poly.pdbx_seq_one_letter_code
_entity_poly.pdbx_strand_id
1 'polypeptide(L)'
;MAIGYLTIQARTAHDAVPLGGVQIRVLNRQGNSVYVLTTDENGETEQIPLETVDKSFSQNPYYAGTPYISYNVLAQMSGFNSLYVKSIPIYEGENALLPITLVPMQESQRSPLQAEISIGKPAVTEQGSRTQEGAVTEPESRILRQVVIPNPITVHLGTPTSSASNVQVSFPDYVKNVASSEIYPTWPEAALRANIYAIITFALNRIYTEWYRNRGYSFDITNSTAYDQAFVYGRPIYSSISRIVDAIFNEYVRRQGQIAPYFTSFCNGTTATCQGLSQWGTVTLANQGYTPLQILRSYYPNDIEIVQTNIITNVISSYPGTPLRTGSTGLDVQTIQTYLTRIRRNYPAIPAISDPAGTFGSSTNAAVTKFQSIFNLTPDGIVGKSTWYKISSLYAAVAKLAELNSEGNTLGIGTVPPSSTLRQGSRGPDVITLQYLLNLVSEYYPGIPAPTQDGIFGSGTRQSVIAFQQIMGLQADGIVGTATWRALYNTYLGIGQNVPSPGPDPELGTITYVVQPGDSLWIIAQRYGTTVDAIKRLNGLSGDMLNIGQVLKIPAGQAPGYIEYTVRAGDTLWLLSRRYNTTVDAIKQLNGLSSDMLSIGQMLKIPA
;
A
#
# COMPACT_ATOMS: atom_id res chain seq x y z
N MET A 1 -30.51 -16.30 21.16
CA MET A 1 -29.18 -15.75 21.48
C MET A 1 -28.26 -16.20 20.38
N ALA A 2 -27.42 -15.31 19.86
CA ALA A 2 -26.47 -15.63 18.81
C ALA A 2 -25.19 -16.22 19.41
N ILE A 3 -24.37 -16.89 18.61
CA ILE A 3 -23.12 -17.52 19.05
C ILE A 3 -21.96 -17.00 18.22
N GLY A 4 -20.89 -16.59 18.90
CA GLY A 4 -19.56 -16.41 18.32
C GLY A 4 -18.58 -17.38 18.96
N TYR A 5 -17.33 -17.36 18.50
CA TYR A 5 -16.32 -18.31 18.94
C TYR A 5 -15.06 -17.61 19.43
N LEU A 6 -14.35 -18.25 20.36
CA LEU A 6 -13.05 -17.81 20.85
C LEU A 6 -12.06 -18.97 20.80
N THR A 7 -10.87 -18.69 20.26
CA THR A 7 -9.71 -19.57 20.26
C THR A 7 -8.52 -18.80 20.83
N ILE A 8 -7.74 -19.40 21.73
CA ILE A 8 -6.56 -18.76 22.33
C ILE A 8 -5.30 -19.45 21.81
N GLN A 9 -4.30 -18.66 21.41
CA GLN A 9 -2.98 -19.15 21.03
C GLN A 9 -1.92 -18.57 21.97
N ALA A 10 -1.27 -19.43 22.76
CA ALA A 10 -0.23 -19.08 23.70
C ALA A 10 1.16 -19.34 23.12
N ARG A 11 1.97 -18.28 23.10
CA ARG A 11 3.36 -18.30 22.64
C ARG A 11 4.28 -17.59 23.63
N THR A 12 5.58 -17.85 23.56
CA THR A 12 6.60 -16.93 24.08
C THR A 12 6.73 -15.70 23.19
N ALA A 13 7.52 -14.69 23.60
CA ALA A 13 7.70 -13.47 22.83
C ALA A 13 8.15 -13.73 21.36
N HIS A 14 7.67 -12.88 20.45
CA HIS A 14 7.90 -12.98 18.99
C HIS A 14 7.41 -14.29 18.36
N ASP A 15 6.34 -14.88 18.92
CA ASP A 15 5.74 -16.14 18.47
C ASP A 15 6.75 -17.31 18.40
N ALA A 16 7.84 -17.22 19.16
CA ALA A 16 8.99 -18.11 18.97
C ALA A 16 8.72 -19.56 19.38
N VAL A 17 7.94 -19.78 20.44
CA VAL A 17 7.69 -21.12 21.00
C VAL A 17 6.23 -21.26 21.43
N PRO A 18 5.49 -22.29 20.96
CA PRO A 18 4.18 -22.66 21.49
C PRO A 18 4.25 -23.10 22.95
N LEU A 19 3.31 -22.61 23.76
CA LEU A 19 3.22 -22.91 25.18
C LEU A 19 2.05 -23.84 25.46
N GLY A 20 2.33 -25.13 25.58
CA GLY A 20 1.36 -26.12 26.07
C GLY A 20 1.22 -26.12 27.58
N GLY A 21 0.03 -26.43 28.08
CA GLY A 21 -0.26 -26.46 29.51
C GLY A 21 -0.60 -25.11 30.14
N VAL A 22 -0.83 -24.06 29.34
CA VAL A 22 -1.27 -22.75 29.86
C VAL A 22 -2.72 -22.87 30.30
N GLN A 23 -3.00 -22.56 31.57
CA GLN A 23 -4.36 -22.53 32.10
C GLN A 23 -5.05 -21.23 31.66
N ILE A 24 -6.20 -21.39 30.98
CA ILE A 24 -7.00 -20.29 30.45
C ILE A 24 -8.34 -20.27 31.16
N ARG A 25 -8.70 -19.12 31.73
CA ARG A 25 -10.04 -18.87 32.28
C ARG A 25 -10.72 -17.79 31.47
N VAL A 26 -11.85 -18.14 30.85
CA VAL A 26 -12.69 -17.20 30.11
C VAL A 26 -13.78 -16.72 31.05
N LEU A 27 -13.86 -15.41 31.26
CA LEU A 27 -14.75 -14.77 32.22
C LEU A 27 -15.81 -13.93 31.50
N ASN A 28 -17.03 -13.92 32.02
CA ASN A 28 -18.06 -12.97 31.57
C ASN A 28 -17.82 -11.56 32.14
N ARG A 29 -18.71 -10.62 31.81
CA ARG A 29 -18.61 -9.22 32.27
C ARG A 29 -18.69 -9.07 33.79
N GLN A 30 -19.31 -10.02 34.49
CA GLN A 30 -19.39 -10.05 35.96
C GLN A 30 -18.14 -10.68 36.61
N GLY A 31 -17.19 -11.19 35.82
CA GLY A 31 -15.98 -11.85 36.31
C GLY A 31 -16.16 -13.33 36.63
N ASN A 32 -17.32 -13.91 36.36
CA ASN A 32 -17.58 -15.33 36.59
C ASN A 32 -16.92 -16.16 35.48
N SER A 33 -16.28 -17.26 35.88
CA SER A 33 -15.70 -18.21 34.92
C SER A 33 -16.80 -18.88 34.13
N VAL A 34 -16.72 -18.79 32.81
CA VAL A 34 -17.63 -19.45 31.87
C VAL A 34 -16.96 -20.70 31.29
N TYR A 35 -15.66 -20.60 31.01
CA TYR A 35 -14.84 -21.74 30.58
C TYR A 35 -13.52 -21.78 31.35
N VAL A 36 -12.98 -22.99 31.49
CA VAL A 36 -11.62 -23.26 31.95
C VAL A 36 -11.01 -24.22 30.95
N LEU A 37 -9.95 -23.79 30.27
CA LEU A 37 -9.28 -24.52 29.21
C LEU A 37 -7.80 -24.67 29.54
N THR A 38 -7.14 -25.57 28.84
CA THR A 38 -5.68 -25.69 28.86
C THR A 38 -5.19 -25.74 27.42
N THR A 39 -4.09 -25.04 27.12
CA THR A 39 -3.50 -25.11 25.77
C THR A 39 -2.86 -26.48 25.52
N ASP A 40 -2.98 -26.95 24.28
CA ASP A 40 -2.37 -28.19 23.79
C ASP A 40 -0.86 -28.03 23.51
N GLU A 41 -0.21 -29.06 22.96
CA GLU A 41 1.22 -29.01 22.62
C GLU A 41 1.58 -27.95 21.57
N ASN A 42 0.61 -27.53 20.76
CA ASN A 42 0.76 -26.42 19.81
C ASN A 42 0.45 -25.08 20.47
N GLY A 43 0.23 -25.04 21.78
CA GLY A 43 -0.11 -23.85 22.54
C GLY A 43 -1.48 -23.28 22.17
N GLU A 44 -2.41 -24.09 21.66
CA GLU A 44 -3.74 -23.65 21.23
C GLU A 44 -4.81 -24.22 22.14
N THR A 45 -5.91 -23.50 22.34
CA THR A 45 -7.12 -24.07 22.94
C THR A 45 -8.04 -24.62 21.85
N GLU A 46 -8.93 -25.52 22.24
CA GLU A 46 -10.11 -25.78 21.41
C GLU A 46 -10.92 -24.49 21.16
N GLN A 47 -11.67 -24.48 20.06
CA GLN A 47 -12.59 -23.40 19.75
C GLN A 47 -13.84 -23.52 20.63
N ILE A 48 -14.12 -22.49 21.44
CA ILE A 48 -15.28 -22.50 22.34
C ILE A 48 -16.41 -21.57 21.85
N PRO A 49 -17.68 -21.99 21.96
CA PRO A 49 -18.83 -21.14 21.66
C PRO A 49 -19.15 -20.21 22.84
N LEU A 50 -19.40 -18.95 22.53
CA LEU A 50 -19.76 -17.91 23.49
C LEU A 50 -21.01 -17.16 23.02
N GLU A 51 -21.93 -16.93 23.95
CA GLU A 51 -23.15 -16.17 23.68
C GLU A 51 -22.83 -14.73 23.28
N THR A 52 -23.57 -14.24 22.30
CA THR A 52 -23.50 -12.86 21.81
C THR A 52 -24.86 -12.40 21.26
N VAL A 53 -24.87 -11.23 20.64
CA VAL A 53 -26.05 -10.62 20.01
C VAL A 53 -26.02 -10.82 18.50
N ASP A 54 -27.19 -10.69 17.88
CA ASP A 54 -27.38 -10.86 16.44
C ASP A 54 -26.52 -9.86 15.62
N LYS A 55 -25.87 -10.34 14.56
CA LYS A 55 -24.97 -9.54 13.72
C LYS A 55 -25.67 -8.39 13.02
N SER A 56 -26.99 -8.43 12.84
CA SER A 56 -27.76 -7.32 12.28
C SER A 56 -27.55 -6.02 13.07
N PHE A 57 -27.25 -6.10 14.37
CA PHE A 57 -26.90 -4.93 15.17
C PHE A 57 -25.55 -4.32 14.76
N SER A 58 -24.56 -5.14 14.43
CA SER A 58 -23.25 -4.66 13.95
C SER A 58 -23.27 -4.19 12.49
N GLN A 59 -24.32 -4.53 11.75
CA GLN A 59 -24.55 -4.11 10.37
C GLN A 59 -25.49 -2.90 10.27
N ASN A 60 -26.02 -2.42 11.40
CA ASN A 60 -26.91 -1.27 11.47
C ASN A 60 -26.18 -0.05 12.08
N PRO A 61 -25.85 0.98 11.28
CA PRO A 61 -25.18 2.18 11.78
C PRO A 61 -25.99 2.98 12.81
N TYR A 62 -27.31 2.77 12.87
CA TYR A 62 -28.21 3.47 13.79
C TYR A 62 -28.46 2.72 15.10
N TYR A 63 -27.86 1.54 15.28
CA TYR A 63 -28.00 0.80 16.53
C TYR A 63 -27.22 1.48 17.66
N ALA A 64 -27.93 1.92 18.69
CA ALA A 64 -27.34 2.65 19.83
C ALA A 64 -26.70 1.72 20.89
N GLY A 65 -26.93 0.41 20.81
CA GLY A 65 -26.38 -0.57 21.76
C GLY A 65 -24.96 -1.02 21.39
N THR A 66 -24.42 -1.97 22.16
CA THR A 66 -23.15 -2.64 21.81
C THR A 66 -23.46 -3.90 21.01
N PRO A 67 -23.03 -4.03 19.74
CA PRO A 67 -23.44 -5.11 18.86
C PRO A 67 -22.60 -6.39 19.06
N TYR A 68 -22.17 -6.63 20.29
CA TYR A 68 -21.42 -7.80 20.73
C TYR A 68 -21.47 -7.92 22.25
N ILE A 69 -21.23 -9.14 22.74
CA ILE A 69 -20.90 -9.39 24.14
C ILE A 69 -19.38 -9.43 24.30
N SER A 70 -18.90 -8.94 25.44
CA SER A 70 -17.47 -8.88 25.74
C SER A 70 -17.11 -9.85 26.84
N TYR A 71 -15.99 -10.53 26.67
CA TYR A 71 -15.45 -11.48 27.64
C TYR A 71 -14.04 -11.05 28.06
N ASN A 72 -13.56 -11.59 29.17
CA ASN A 72 -12.19 -11.41 29.62
C ASN A 72 -11.48 -12.77 29.64
N VAL A 73 -10.16 -12.77 29.49
CA VAL A 73 -9.34 -13.98 29.53
C VAL A 73 -8.23 -13.78 30.55
N LEU A 74 -8.11 -14.72 31.49
CA LEU A 74 -6.97 -14.83 32.39
C LEU A 74 -6.13 -16.05 31.96
N ALA A 75 -4.87 -15.82 31.62
CA ALA A 75 -3.91 -16.86 31.26
C ALA A 75 -2.82 -17.00 32.33
N GLN A 76 -2.55 -18.23 32.75
CA GLN A 76 -1.61 -18.55 33.82
C GLN A 76 -0.80 -19.80 33.51
N MET A 77 0.50 -19.75 33.78
CA MET A 77 1.40 -20.90 33.66
C MET A 77 2.49 -20.78 34.71
N SER A 78 2.90 -21.91 35.30
CA SER A 78 3.99 -21.93 36.28
C SER A 78 5.29 -21.43 35.64
N GLY A 79 6.02 -20.55 36.32
CA GLY A 79 7.25 -19.94 35.82
C GLY A 79 7.04 -18.73 34.90
N PHE A 80 5.80 -18.31 34.67
CA PHE A 80 5.46 -17.14 33.83
C PHE A 80 4.62 -16.11 34.59
N ASN A 81 4.76 -14.85 34.19
CA ASN A 81 3.82 -13.80 34.57
C ASN A 81 2.44 -14.11 33.98
N SER A 82 1.39 -13.79 34.74
CA SER A 82 0.00 -13.95 34.28
C SER A 82 -0.39 -12.82 33.32
N LEU A 83 -1.30 -13.11 32.41
CA LEU A 83 -1.84 -12.13 31.48
C LEU A 83 -3.36 -12.07 31.62
N TYR A 84 -3.90 -10.86 31.77
CA TYR A 84 -5.32 -10.60 31.83
C TYR A 84 -5.74 -9.72 30.65
N VAL A 85 -6.54 -10.26 29.73
CA VAL A 85 -7.05 -9.55 28.56
C VAL A 85 -8.51 -9.21 28.79
N LYS A 86 -8.87 -7.93 28.67
CA LYS A 86 -10.20 -7.41 28.98
C LYS A 86 -10.96 -6.94 27.77
N SER A 87 -12.28 -7.09 27.85
CA SER A 87 -13.25 -6.56 26.89
C SER A 87 -13.09 -7.13 25.47
N ILE A 88 -12.77 -8.42 25.35
CA ILE A 88 -12.67 -9.13 24.07
C ILE A 88 -14.05 -9.17 23.41
N PRO A 89 -14.26 -8.55 22.24
CA PRO A 89 -15.53 -8.58 21.53
C PRO A 89 -15.75 -9.96 20.89
N ILE A 90 -16.92 -10.57 21.13
CA ILE A 90 -17.36 -11.79 20.46
C ILE A 90 -18.52 -11.44 19.53
N TYR A 91 -18.37 -11.72 18.24
CA TYR A 91 -19.36 -11.44 17.22
C TYR A 91 -20.03 -12.72 16.72
N GLU A 92 -21.31 -12.65 16.36
CA GLU A 92 -22.03 -13.80 15.84
C GLU A 92 -21.34 -14.38 14.59
N GLY A 93 -21.13 -15.69 14.59
CA GLY A 93 -20.55 -16.44 13.47
C GLY A 93 -19.05 -16.24 13.26
N GLU A 94 -18.41 -15.35 14.02
CA GLU A 94 -16.97 -15.09 13.92
C GLU A 94 -16.20 -15.86 14.98
N ASN A 95 -15.00 -16.32 14.61
CA ASN A 95 -14.01 -16.81 15.57
C ASN A 95 -13.00 -15.72 15.86
N ALA A 96 -12.98 -15.28 17.12
CA ALA A 96 -11.96 -14.43 17.70
C ALA A 96 -10.74 -15.29 18.02
N LEU A 97 -9.65 -15.10 17.30
CA LEU A 97 -8.36 -15.71 17.59
C LEU A 97 -7.56 -14.75 18.47
N LEU A 98 -7.38 -15.09 19.75
CA LEU A 98 -6.66 -14.30 20.73
C LEU A 98 -5.20 -14.79 20.84
N PRO A 99 -4.22 -14.06 20.29
CA PRO A 99 -2.83 -14.32 20.58
C PRO A 99 -2.49 -13.84 21.99
N ILE A 100 -1.88 -14.72 22.80
CA ILE A 100 -1.34 -14.36 24.11
C ILE A 100 0.16 -14.66 24.16
N THR A 101 0.91 -13.69 24.67
CA THR A 101 2.34 -13.85 24.93
C THR A 101 2.57 -13.85 26.44
N LEU A 102 3.08 -14.97 26.97
CA LEU A 102 3.47 -15.03 28.38
C LEU A 102 4.96 -14.72 28.54
N VAL A 103 5.25 -13.85 29.50
CA VAL A 103 6.63 -13.44 29.83
C VAL A 103 7.14 -14.29 30.99
N PRO A 104 8.28 -14.99 30.85
CA PRO A 104 8.87 -15.74 31.96
C PRO A 104 9.13 -14.86 33.19
N MET A 105 8.99 -15.43 34.38
CA MET A 105 9.37 -14.76 35.62
C MET A 105 10.89 -14.61 35.71
N GLN A 106 11.37 -13.53 36.32
CA GLN A 106 12.79 -13.36 36.59
C GLN A 106 13.24 -14.33 37.69
N GLU A 107 14.51 -14.75 37.72
CA GLU A 107 15.02 -15.70 38.74
C GLU A 107 14.78 -15.24 40.18
N SER A 108 14.88 -13.94 40.45
CA SER A 108 14.63 -13.36 41.77
C SER A 108 13.14 -13.18 42.10
N GLN A 109 12.25 -13.39 41.14
CA GLN A 109 10.83 -13.13 41.28
C GLN A 109 10.13 -14.31 41.96
N ARG A 110 9.49 -14.04 43.11
CA ARG A 110 8.83 -15.07 43.93
C ARG A 110 7.36 -15.31 43.58
N SER A 111 6.71 -14.34 42.96
CA SER A 111 5.28 -14.38 42.60
C SER A 111 5.07 -13.80 41.22
N PRO A 112 4.15 -14.34 40.39
CA PRO A 112 3.89 -13.82 39.05
C PRO A 112 3.33 -12.40 39.13
N LEU A 113 3.82 -11.51 38.26
CA LEU A 113 3.17 -10.24 37.98
C LEU A 113 1.98 -10.50 37.04
N GLN A 114 0.99 -9.60 37.06
CA GLN A 114 -0.13 -9.63 36.12
C GLN A 114 -0.02 -8.48 35.14
N ALA A 115 0.19 -8.82 33.86
CA ALA A 115 0.04 -7.88 32.76
C ALA A 115 -1.43 -7.75 32.40
N GLU A 116 -1.87 -6.54 32.02
CA GLU A 116 -3.24 -6.29 31.57
C GLU A 116 -3.22 -5.73 30.14
N ILE A 117 -4.08 -6.26 29.27
CA ILE A 117 -4.34 -5.73 27.93
C ILE A 117 -5.83 -5.38 27.85
N SER A 118 -6.15 -4.16 27.42
CA SER A 118 -7.53 -3.71 27.21
C SER A 118 -7.81 -3.58 25.72
N ILE A 119 -8.79 -4.35 25.20
CA ILE A 119 -9.11 -4.36 23.77
C ILE A 119 -9.99 -3.17 23.37
N GLY A 120 -10.97 -2.83 24.20
CA GLY A 120 -11.91 -1.74 23.92
C GLY A 120 -12.86 -2.03 22.75
N LYS A 121 -13.60 -0.99 22.35
CA LYS A 121 -14.53 -1.05 21.21
C LYS A 121 -13.79 -0.77 19.90
N PRO A 122 -14.30 -1.22 18.74
CA PRO A 122 -13.74 -0.83 17.45
C PRO A 122 -13.85 0.69 17.21
N ALA A 123 -12.88 1.25 16.48
CA ALA A 123 -12.77 2.69 16.24
C ALA A 123 -13.89 3.26 15.36
N VAL A 124 -14.60 2.43 14.59
CA VAL A 124 -15.88 2.80 13.93
C VAL A 124 -17.03 3.07 14.92
N THR A 125 -16.77 3.09 16.22
CA THR A 125 -17.70 3.58 17.26
C THR A 125 -17.24 4.86 17.94
N GLU A 126 -16.02 5.33 17.66
CA GLU A 126 -15.49 6.53 18.27
C GLU A 126 -16.20 7.80 17.77
N GLN A 127 -16.26 8.79 18.65
CA GLN A 127 -16.76 10.13 18.34
C GLN A 127 -15.56 11.08 18.29
N GLY A 128 -15.39 11.81 17.19
CA GLY A 128 -14.31 12.78 17.02
C GLY A 128 -13.77 12.83 15.60
N SER A 129 -13.23 13.99 15.23
CA SER A 129 -12.57 14.19 13.93
C SER A 129 -11.20 13.51 13.91
N ARG A 130 -10.89 12.82 12.81
CA ARG A 130 -9.55 12.30 12.53
C ARG A 130 -8.78 13.33 11.69
N THR A 131 -7.55 13.65 12.09
CA THR A 131 -6.66 14.59 11.37
C THR A 131 -5.49 13.83 10.76
N GLN A 132 -5.82 12.87 9.89
CA GLN A 132 -4.82 11.99 9.27
C GLN A 132 -3.96 12.71 8.21
N GLU A 133 -4.53 13.77 7.62
CA GLU A 133 -3.80 14.76 6.83
C GLU A 133 -2.98 15.62 7.81
N GLY A 134 -1.70 15.27 8.00
CA GLY A 134 -0.85 16.03 8.92
C GLY A 134 -0.60 17.45 8.42
N ALA A 135 -0.52 18.41 9.35
CA ALA A 135 -0.04 19.75 9.02
C ALA A 135 1.39 19.67 8.48
N VAL A 136 1.65 20.37 7.37
CA VAL A 136 2.99 20.51 6.78
C VAL A 136 3.81 21.49 7.62
N THR A 137 4.15 21.08 8.84
CA THR A 137 5.05 21.82 9.72
C THR A 137 6.28 20.95 9.93
N GLU A 138 7.39 21.41 9.38
CA GLU A 138 8.75 20.86 9.45
C GLU A 138 9.20 19.90 8.32
N PRO A 139 10.45 20.09 7.83
CA PRO A 139 10.89 19.60 6.53
C PRO A 139 11.60 18.24 6.64
N GLU A 140 11.71 17.54 5.51
CA GLU A 140 12.45 16.27 5.33
C GLU A 140 11.63 14.98 5.13
N SER A 141 10.45 15.03 4.50
CA SER A 141 9.92 13.86 3.79
C SER A 141 10.90 13.27 2.74
N ARG A 142 10.90 11.96 2.60
CA ARG A 142 11.68 11.08 1.74
C ARG A 142 10.70 10.22 0.99
N ILE A 143 11.03 9.89 -0.24
CA ILE A 143 10.15 9.08 -1.07
C ILE A 143 10.95 7.88 -1.56
N LEU A 144 10.45 6.69 -1.24
CA LEU A 144 11.01 5.45 -1.78
C LEU A 144 10.80 5.43 -3.30
N ARG A 145 11.77 4.86 -4.03
CA ARG A 145 11.66 4.73 -5.49
C ARG A 145 10.60 3.71 -5.91
N GLN A 146 10.28 2.77 -5.05
CA GLN A 146 9.32 1.70 -5.28
C GLN A 146 8.46 1.48 -4.03
N VAL A 147 7.27 0.92 -4.21
CA VAL A 147 6.39 0.54 -3.11
C VAL A 147 6.85 -0.77 -2.52
N VAL A 148 7.17 -0.76 -1.23
CA VAL A 148 7.65 -1.93 -0.49
C VAL A 148 6.72 -2.22 0.68
N ILE A 149 6.55 -3.50 0.98
CA ILE A 149 5.89 -4.00 2.17
C ILE A 149 6.95 -4.12 3.27
N PRO A 150 6.86 -3.33 4.36
CA PRO A 150 7.84 -3.42 5.43
C PRO A 150 7.74 -4.77 6.13
N ASN A 151 8.86 -5.42 6.41
CA ASN A 151 8.88 -6.58 7.28
C ASN A 151 10.13 -6.60 8.17
N PRO A 152 10.00 -6.32 9.49
CA PRO A 152 8.77 -5.95 10.20
C PRO A 152 8.32 -4.50 9.96
N ILE A 153 7.05 -4.19 10.26
CA ILE A 153 6.58 -2.81 10.45
C ILE A 153 6.72 -2.42 11.93
N THR A 154 7.26 -1.22 12.20
CA THR A 154 7.44 -0.70 13.56
C THR A 154 6.30 0.27 13.93
N VAL A 155 5.45 -0.13 14.87
CA VAL A 155 4.30 0.66 15.36
C VAL A 155 4.64 1.33 16.69
N HIS A 156 4.45 2.64 16.77
CA HIS A 156 4.55 3.40 18.02
C HIS A 156 3.22 3.40 18.78
N LEU A 157 3.24 3.00 20.04
CA LEU A 157 2.04 2.82 20.88
C LEU A 157 1.59 4.13 21.56
N GLY A 158 1.56 5.23 20.82
CA GLY A 158 1.10 6.52 21.31
C GLY A 158 1.04 7.59 20.22
N THR A 159 0.89 8.86 20.60
CA THR A 159 1.02 9.98 19.66
C THR A 159 2.47 10.15 19.23
N PRO A 160 2.76 10.81 18.09
CA PRO A 160 4.13 10.89 17.57
C PRO A 160 5.17 11.43 18.57
N THR A 161 4.77 12.36 19.44
CA THR A 161 5.66 13.00 20.43
C THR A 161 5.56 12.36 21.82
N SER A 162 4.75 11.33 22.01
CA SER A 162 4.58 10.69 23.31
C SER A 162 5.75 9.79 23.66
N SER A 163 6.03 9.64 24.95
CA SER A 163 6.96 8.61 25.44
C SER A 163 6.23 7.27 25.53
N ALA A 164 6.15 6.56 24.40
CA ALA A 164 5.53 5.24 24.31
C ALA A 164 6.48 4.22 23.66
N SER A 165 6.18 2.93 23.86
CA SER A 165 6.99 1.85 23.32
C SER A 165 6.74 1.65 21.82
N ASN A 166 7.75 1.14 21.12
CA ASN A 166 7.63 0.66 19.75
C ASN A 166 7.47 -0.86 19.76
N VAL A 167 6.57 -1.39 18.94
CA VAL A 167 6.41 -2.83 18.70
C VAL A 167 6.66 -3.14 17.24
N GLN A 168 7.22 -4.32 16.97
CA GLN A 168 7.49 -4.81 15.62
C GLN A 168 6.61 -6.02 15.35
N VAL A 169 5.89 -6.00 14.24
CA VAL A 169 5.02 -7.08 13.79
C VAL A 169 5.19 -7.28 12.28
N SER A 170 4.77 -8.44 11.76
CA SER A 170 4.67 -8.61 10.32
C SER A 170 3.63 -7.63 9.74
N PHE A 171 3.79 -7.22 8.49
CA PHE A 171 2.80 -6.34 7.86
C PHE A 171 1.39 -6.97 7.77
N PRO A 172 1.23 -8.27 7.41
CA PRO A 172 -0.07 -8.92 7.48
C PRO A 172 -0.71 -8.86 8.88
N ASP A 173 0.05 -9.11 9.94
CA ASP A 173 -0.48 -9.08 11.31
C ASP A 173 -0.85 -7.67 11.76
N TYR A 174 -0.08 -6.66 11.32
CA TYR A 174 -0.46 -5.26 11.47
C TYR A 174 -1.82 -4.98 10.83
N VAL A 175 -2.01 -5.38 9.57
CA VAL A 175 -3.27 -5.13 8.84
C VAL A 175 -4.44 -5.89 9.48
N LYS A 176 -4.25 -7.15 9.90
CA LYS A 176 -5.28 -7.93 10.62
C LYS A 176 -5.69 -7.24 11.92
N ASN A 177 -4.70 -6.75 12.68
CA ASN A 177 -4.94 -6.04 13.92
C ASN A 177 -5.70 -4.73 13.69
N VAL A 178 -5.25 -3.92 12.72
CA VAL A 178 -5.88 -2.64 12.40
C VAL A 178 -7.29 -2.85 11.90
N ALA A 179 -7.52 -3.75 10.95
CA ALA A 179 -8.88 -4.05 10.47
C ALA A 179 -9.79 -4.53 11.60
N SER A 180 -9.28 -5.39 12.50
CA SER A 180 -10.07 -5.85 13.65
C SER A 180 -10.31 -4.75 14.70
N SER A 181 -9.43 -3.74 14.77
CA SER A 181 -9.55 -2.56 15.63
C SER A 181 -10.43 -1.47 15.04
N GLU A 182 -10.49 -1.35 13.72
CA GLU A 182 -11.18 -0.28 13.02
C GLU A 182 -12.64 -0.64 12.77
N ILE A 183 -12.92 -1.83 12.22
CA ILE A 183 -14.24 -2.20 11.67
C ILE A 183 -14.80 -3.48 12.31
N TYR A 184 -16.09 -3.73 12.08
CA TYR A 184 -16.73 -4.96 12.53
C TYR A 184 -16.45 -6.12 11.55
N PRO A 185 -16.05 -7.31 12.03
CA PRO A 185 -15.75 -8.47 11.18
C PRO A 185 -17.00 -9.09 10.53
N THR A 186 -18.18 -8.74 11.03
CA THR A 186 -19.50 -9.22 10.55
C THR A 186 -20.03 -8.46 9.35
N TRP A 187 -19.34 -7.41 8.89
CA TRP A 187 -19.76 -6.63 7.73
C TRP A 187 -19.72 -7.46 6.43
N PRO A 188 -20.52 -7.07 5.41
CA PRO A 188 -20.46 -7.71 4.10
C PRO A 188 -19.02 -7.78 3.56
N GLU A 189 -18.65 -8.88 2.90
CA GLU A 189 -17.28 -9.10 2.43
C GLU A 189 -16.77 -7.95 1.54
N ALA A 190 -17.62 -7.40 0.67
CA ALA A 190 -17.24 -6.28 -0.19
C ALA A 190 -16.88 -5.02 0.61
N ALA A 191 -17.61 -4.75 1.70
CA ALA A 191 -17.30 -3.65 2.62
C ALA A 191 -15.98 -3.92 3.37
N LEU A 192 -15.79 -5.14 3.89
CA LEU A 192 -14.54 -5.53 4.55
C LEU A 192 -13.33 -5.33 3.63
N ARG A 193 -13.40 -5.85 2.39
CA ARG A 193 -12.33 -5.69 1.40
C ARG A 193 -12.04 -4.23 1.08
N ALA A 194 -13.06 -3.40 0.84
CA ALA A 194 -12.87 -1.97 0.56
C ALA A 194 -12.16 -1.24 1.71
N ASN A 195 -12.55 -1.51 2.96
CA ASN A 195 -11.87 -0.93 4.12
C ASN A 195 -10.44 -1.47 4.28
N ILE A 196 -10.22 -2.77 4.08
CA ILE A 196 -8.88 -3.38 4.18
C ILE A 196 -7.94 -2.82 3.09
N TYR A 197 -8.42 -2.59 1.86
CA TYR A 197 -7.65 -1.89 0.84
C TYR A 197 -7.25 -0.48 1.28
N ALA A 198 -8.17 0.28 1.88
CA ALA A 198 -7.85 1.61 2.41
C ALA A 198 -6.84 1.55 3.56
N ILE A 199 -6.92 0.54 4.44
CA ILE A 199 -5.98 0.30 5.55
C ILE A 199 -4.57 -0.02 5.04
N ILE A 200 -4.45 -0.97 4.11
CA ILE A 200 -3.18 -1.37 3.50
C ILE A 200 -2.56 -0.18 2.79
N THR A 201 -3.33 0.48 1.93
CA THR A 201 -2.83 1.57 1.09
C THR A 201 -2.39 2.76 1.95
N PHE A 202 -3.13 3.09 3.02
CA PHE A 202 -2.73 4.14 3.96
C PHE A 202 -1.39 3.81 4.62
N ALA A 203 -1.22 2.59 5.12
CA ALA A 203 0.03 2.16 5.75
C ALA A 203 1.19 2.21 4.75
N LEU A 204 1.01 1.65 3.55
CA LEU A 204 2.03 1.70 2.50
C LEU A 204 2.35 3.12 2.05
N ASN A 205 1.38 4.05 2.05
CA ASN A 205 1.65 5.47 1.80
C ASN A 205 2.56 6.09 2.88
N ARG A 206 2.32 5.78 4.17
CA ARG A 206 3.20 6.21 5.27
C ARG A 206 4.62 5.68 5.11
N ILE A 207 4.78 4.42 4.71
CA ILE A 207 6.09 3.81 4.43
C ILE A 207 6.75 4.45 3.21
N TYR A 208 6.00 4.57 2.12
CA TYR A 208 6.48 5.07 0.83
C TYR A 208 6.97 6.51 0.92
N THR A 209 6.26 7.34 1.68
CA THR A 209 6.62 8.73 1.98
C THR A 209 7.53 8.87 3.21
N GLU A 210 7.99 7.74 3.78
CA GLU A 210 8.81 7.60 4.99
C GLU A 210 8.33 8.52 6.14
N TRP A 211 7.01 8.74 6.25
CA TRP A 211 6.39 9.88 6.94
C TRP A 211 6.98 10.17 8.33
N TYR A 212 7.16 9.14 9.16
CA TYR A 212 7.73 9.29 10.51
C TYR A 212 9.26 9.25 10.55
N ARG A 213 9.89 8.28 9.88
CA ARG A 213 11.36 8.13 9.82
C ARG A 213 12.07 9.42 9.38
N ASN A 214 11.38 10.19 8.56
CA ASN A 214 11.78 11.49 8.05
C ASN A 214 11.82 12.62 9.06
N ARG A 215 10.93 12.55 10.05
CA ARG A 215 10.81 13.54 11.12
C ARG A 215 11.69 13.16 12.30
N GLY A 216 12.68 12.28 12.09
CA GLY A 216 13.62 11.81 13.11
C GLY A 216 13.10 10.67 13.98
N TYR A 217 11.90 10.15 13.71
CA TYR A 217 11.34 9.05 14.49
C TYR A 217 11.96 7.70 14.14
N SER A 218 11.99 6.80 15.12
CA SER A 218 12.50 5.42 14.99
C SER A 218 11.42 4.39 14.62
N PHE A 219 10.22 4.86 14.26
CA PHE A 219 9.05 4.05 13.93
C PHE A 219 8.45 4.44 12.58
N ASP A 220 7.56 3.58 12.08
CA ASP A 220 7.01 3.68 10.74
C ASP A 220 5.58 4.24 10.74
N ILE A 221 4.83 3.99 11.81
CA ILE A 221 3.43 4.40 11.98
C ILE A 221 3.05 4.46 13.47
N THR A 222 2.05 5.25 13.84
CA THR A 222 1.48 5.28 15.20
C THR A 222 0.20 4.46 15.30
N ASN A 223 -0.22 4.12 16.52
CA ASN A 223 -1.52 3.49 16.77
C ASN A 223 -2.65 4.48 17.08
N SER A 224 -2.38 5.79 16.97
CA SER A 224 -3.32 6.84 17.33
C SER A 224 -4.25 7.16 16.16
N THR A 225 -5.56 6.97 16.34
CA THR A 225 -6.59 7.26 15.31
C THR A 225 -6.66 8.73 14.89
N ALA A 226 -6.10 9.64 15.70
CA ALA A 226 -5.97 11.05 15.35
C ALA A 226 -4.98 11.29 14.19
N TYR A 227 -3.94 10.46 14.08
CA TYR A 227 -2.85 10.62 13.12
C TYR A 227 -2.81 9.50 12.08
N ASP A 228 -3.05 8.25 12.50
CA ASP A 228 -2.97 7.05 11.69
C ASP A 228 -4.20 6.17 11.89
N GLN A 229 -4.00 4.90 12.24
CA GLN A 229 -5.01 3.85 12.26
C GLN A 229 -5.06 3.21 13.65
N ALA A 230 -6.24 2.78 14.09
CA ALA A 230 -6.41 2.10 15.37
C ALA A 230 -5.61 0.80 15.39
N PHE A 231 -4.71 0.66 16.36
CA PHE A 231 -3.96 -0.56 16.58
C PHE A 231 -3.85 -0.85 18.08
N VAL A 232 -4.14 -2.08 18.47
CA VAL A 232 -4.08 -2.54 19.87
C VAL A 232 -3.20 -3.78 19.95
N TYR A 233 -2.00 -3.64 20.50
CA TYR A 233 -1.06 -4.76 20.64
C TYR A 233 -1.66 -5.88 21.50
N GLY A 234 -1.65 -7.12 20.99
CA GLY A 234 -2.21 -8.29 21.67
C GLY A 234 -3.74 -8.42 21.59
N ARG A 235 -4.43 -7.65 20.73
CA ARG A 235 -5.88 -7.82 20.50
C ARG A 235 -6.19 -9.09 19.70
N PRO A 236 -7.41 -9.65 19.85
CA PRO A 236 -7.88 -10.74 19.01
C PRO A 236 -8.11 -10.30 17.55
N ILE A 237 -7.78 -11.18 16.62
CA ILE A 237 -8.10 -11.04 15.20
C ILE A 237 -9.26 -11.96 14.84
N TYR A 238 -10.01 -11.63 13.80
CA TYR A 238 -11.20 -12.40 13.41
C TYR A 238 -10.98 -13.17 12.12
N SER A 239 -11.60 -14.34 12.02
CA SER A 239 -11.38 -15.27 10.90
C SER A 239 -11.77 -14.68 9.54
N SER A 240 -12.90 -13.97 9.45
CA SER A 240 -13.30 -13.33 8.19
C SER A 240 -12.31 -12.24 7.74
N ILE A 241 -11.81 -11.43 8.68
CA ILE A 241 -10.78 -10.42 8.40
C ILE A 241 -9.47 -11.10 8.00
N SER A 242 -9.02 -12.10 8.76
CA SER A 242 -7.74 -12.78 8.53
C SER A 242 -7.69 -13.41 7.14
N ARG A 243 -8.74 -14.13 6.75
CA ARG A 243 -8.87 -14.72 5.40
C ARG A 243 -8.76 -13.68 4.29
N ILE A 244 -9.38 -12.50 4.46
CA ILE A 244 -9.30 -11.43 3.48
C ILE A 244 -7.88 -10.87 3.43
N VAL A 245 -7.30 -10.52 4.58
CA VAL A 245 -5.96 -9.94 4.64
C VAL A 245 -4.92 -10.89 4.05
N ASP A 246 -4.96 -12.19 4.39
CA ASP A 246 -4.04 -13.19 3.84
C ASP A 246 -4.10 -13.27 2.30
N ALA A 247 -5.27 -12.97 1.72
CA ALA A 247 -5.46 -12.95 0.27
C ALA A 247 -4.98 -11.65 -0.40
N ILE A 248 -4.97 -10.51 0.31
CA ILE A 248 -4.79 -9.19 -0.33
C ILE A 248 -3.72 -8.29 0.31
N PHE A 249 -2.95 -8.74 1.30
CA PHE A 249 -1.98 -7.88 2.02
C PHE A 249 -0.90 -7.28 1.13
N ASN A 250 -0.64 -7.90 -0.03
CA ASN A 250 0.30 -7.44 -1.03
C ASN A 250 -0.33 -6.55 -2.10
N GLU A 251 -1.60 -6.19 -1.95
CA GLU A 251 -2.36 -5.37 -2.88
C GLU A 251 -2.63 -3.97 -2.31
N TYR A 252 -2.63 -2.96 -3.17
CA TYR A 252 -2.84 -1.58 -2.76
C TYR A 252 -3.49 -0.74 -3.86
N VAL A 253 -4.07 0.38 -3.45
CA VAL A 253 -4.74 1.33 -4.34
C VAL A 253 -3.74 2.37 -4.84
N ARG A 254 -3.72 2.63 -6.14
CA ARG A 254 -2.98 3.75 -6.75
C ARG A 254 -3.84 4.42 -7.82
N ARG A 255 -3.42 5.59 -8.30
CA ARG A 255 -4.04 6.18 -9.51
C ARG A 255 -3.41 5.58 -10.76
N GLN A 256 -4.21 5.43 -11.81
CA GLN A 256 -3.77 4.95 -13.13
C GLN A 256 -2.55 5.73 -13.62
N GLY A 257 -1.52 5.00 -14.04
CA GLY A 257 -0.25 5.58 -14.52
C GLY A 257 0.65 6.17 -13.43
N GLN A 258 0.28 6.06 -12.15
CA GLN A 258 1.12 6.45 -11.01
C GLN A 258 1.70 5.22 -10.32
N ILE A 259 2.73 5.41 -9.50
CA ILE A 259 3.38 4.33 -8.73
C ILE A 259 3.08 4.46 -7.24
N ALA A 260 3.02 5.70 -6.74
CA ALA A 260 2.71 6.00 -5.34
C ALA A 260 1.41 5.34 -4.88
N PRO A 261 1.39 4.70 -3.69
CA PRO A 261 0.15 4.30 -3.03
C PRO A 261 -0.70 5.54 -2.80
N TYR A 262 -1.95 5.50 -3.22
CA TYR A 262 -2.86 6.63 -3.09
C TYR A 262 -3.16 6.89 -1.61
N PHE A 263 -3.22 8.15 -1.19
CA PHE A 263 -3.50 8.46 0.22
C PHE A 263 -4.97 8.20 0.53
N THR A 264 -5.27 7.02 1.07
CA THR A 264 -6.61 6.55 1.39
C THR A 264 -7.00 6.91 2.82
N SER A 265 -7.21 8.20 3.11
CA SER A 265 -7.79 8.60 4.40
C SER A 265 -9.21 8.05 4.54
N PHE A 266 -9.63 7.79 5.78
CA PHE A 266 -10.94 7.22 6.07
C PHE A 266 -11.42 7.60 7.46
N CYS A 267 -12.73 7.57 7.65
CA CYS A 267 -13.37 7.83 8.93
C CYS A 267 -14.62 6.97 9.08
N ASN A 268 -15.15 6.97 10.30
CA ASN A 268 -16.40 6.31 10.65
C ASN A 268 -17.54 6.61 9.65
N GLY A 269 -17.76 7.90 9.35
CA GLY A 269 -18.75 8.33 8.36
C GLY A 269 -20.20 8.46 8.85
N THR A 270 -20.50 8.16 10.12
CA THR A 270 -21.80 8.48 10.76
C THR A 270 -21.66 9.60 11.78
N THR A 271 -20.66 9.53 12.65
CA THR A 271 -20.38 10.54 13.70
C THR A 271 -19.31 11.55 13.29
N ALA A 272 -18.54 11.24 12.24
CA ALA A 272 -17.51 12.11 11.69
C ALA A 272 -17.59 12.08 10.16
N THR A 273 -17.63 13.24 9.52
CA THR A 273 -17.56 13.39 8.06
C THR A 273 -16.12 13.71 7.66
N CYS A 274 -15.55 12.91 6.77
CA CYS A 274 -14.22 13.15 6.18
C CYS A 274 -14.33 13.16 4.66
N GLN A 275 -13.31 13.74 4.00
CA GLN A 275 -13.20 13.77 2.54
C GLN A 275 -12.87 12.40 1.94
N GLY A 276 -12.41 11.44 2.76
CA GLY A 276 -12.05 10.10 2.36
C GLY A 276 -13.18 9.07 2.50
N LEU A 277 -12.82 7.80 2.64
CA LEU A 277 -13.77 6.69 2.74
C LEU A 277 -14.62 6.80 4.02
N SER A 278 -15.94 6.71 3.87
CA SER A 278 -16.87 6.46 4.96
C SER A 278 -16.94 4.96 5.25
N GLN A 279 -16.40 4.52 6.39
CA GLN A 279 -16.39 3.11 6.79
C GLN A 279 -17.81 2.53 6.83
N TRP A 280 -18.76 3.20 7.47
CA TRP A 280 -20.16 2.76 7.45
C TRP A 280 -20.83 2.87 6.08
N GLY A 281 -20.46 3.88 5.29
CA GLY A 281 -20.96 4.04 3.93
C GLY A 281 -20.60 2.87 3.02
N THR A 282 -19.46 2.20 3.27
CA THR A 282 -19.11 0.95 2.56
C THR A 282 -20.11 -0.17 2.76
N VAL A 283 -20.73 -0.28 3.96
CA VAL A 283 -21.75 -1.29 4.25
C VAL A 283 -23.00 -1.05 3.40
N THR A 284 -23.43 0.22 3.30
CA THR A 284 -24.57 0.62 2.47
C THR A 284 -24.33 0.25 1.00
N LEU A 285 -23.18 0.61 0.43
CA LEU A 285 -22.86 0.31 -0.97
C LEU A 285 -22.70 -1.20 -1.21
N ALA A 286 -22.08 -1.93 -0.28
CA ALA A 286 -21.95 -3.38 -0.39
C ALA A 286 -23.33 -4.07 -0.40
N ASN A 287 -24.27 -3.62 0.44
CA ASN A 287 -25.64 -4.14 0.44
C ASN A 287 -26.42 -3.81 -0.84
N GLN A 288 -26.00 -2.79 -1.57
CA GLN A 288 -26.51 -2.47 -2.92
C GLN A 288 -25.85 -3.31 -4.03
N GLY A 289 -24.94 -4.23 -3.68
CA GLY A 289 -24.25 -5.11 -4.62
C GLY A 289 -22.98 -4.53 -5.24
N TYR A 290 -22.46 -3.41 -4.70
CA TYR A 290 -21.23 -2.81 -5.22
C TYR A 290 -20.01 -3.69 -4.88
N THR A 291 -19.12 -3.86 -5.85
CA THR A 291 -17.82 -4.51 -5.67
C THR A 291 -16.86 -3.63 -4.85
N PRO A 292 -15.79 -4.19 -4.23
CA PRO A 292 -14.83 -3.41 -3.46
C PRO A 292 -14.25 -2.19 -4.20
N LEU A 293 -13.90 -2.35 -5.48
CA LEU A 293 -13.36 -1.25 -6.29
C LEU A 293 -14.43 -0.18 -6.60
N GLN A 294 -15.68 -0.58 -6.86
CA GLN A 294 -16.77 0.38 -7.04
C GLN A 294 -17.04 1.16 -5.74
N ILE A 295 -16.96 0.48 -4.59
CA ILE A 295 -17.06 1.14 -3.27
C ILE A 295 -15.93 2.17 -3.13
N LEU A 296 -14.68 1.76 -3.35
CA LEU A 296 -13.52 2.67 -3.27
C LEU A 296 -13.68 3.89 -4.21
N ARG A 297 -14.09 3.68 -5.46
CA ARG A 297 -14.34 4.75 -6.44
C ARG A 297 -15.53 5.66 -6.08
N SER A 298 -16.39 5.26 -5.15
CA SER A 298 -17.45 6.14 -4.64
C SER A 298 -16.91 7.20 -3.67
N TYR A 299 -15.69 7.00 -3.13
CA TYR A 299 -15.06 7.91 -2.17
C TYR A 299 -13.74 8.50 -2.65
N TYR A 300 -13.05 7.80 -3.55
CA TYR A 300 -11.77 8.19 -4.12
C TYR A 300 -11.89 8.42 -5.63
N PRO A 301 -10.93 9.10 -6.28
CA PRO A 301 -10.99 9.40 -7.70
C PRO A 301 -11.25 8.16 -8.58
N ASN A 302 -12.13 8.28 -9.59
CA ASN A 302 -12.51 7.14 -10.44
C ASN A 302 -11.35 6.45 -11.17
N ASP A 303 -10.22 7.12 -11.35
CA ASP A 303 -9.02 6.57 -11.98
C ASP A 303 -8.12 5.80 -11.00
N ILE A 304 -8.59 5.51 -9.79
CA ILE A 304 -7.91 4.54 -8.93
C ILE A 304 -8.04 3.12 -9.48
N GLU A 305 -7.02 2.31 -9.19
CA GLU A 305 -6.91 0.90 -9.50
C GLU A 305 -6.28 0.16 -8.33
N ILE A 306 -6.54 -1.14 -8.25
CA ILE A 306 -5.89 -2.04 -7.29
C ILE A 306 -4.76 -2.76 -8.03
N VAL A 307 -3.56 -2.70 -7.48
CA VAL A 307 -2.36 -3.38 -7.99
C VAL A 307 -1.64 -4.12 -6.89
N GLN A 308 -0.66 -4.94 -7.24
CA GLN A 308 0.08 -5.79 -6.30
C GLN A 308 1.57 -5.41 -6.26
N THR A 309 2.22 -5.59 -5.10
CA THR A 309 3.68 -5.51 -4.93
C THR A 309 4.17 -6.67 -4.08
N ASN A 310 5.22 -7.37 -4.54
CA ASN A 310 5.80 -8.50 -3.82
C ASN A 310 7.15 -8.14 -3.16
N ILE A 311 7.46 -6.85 -3.05
CA ILE A 311 8.71 -6.36 -2.48
C ILE A 311 8.58 -6.32 -0.96
N ILE A 312 9.07 -7.35 -0.28
CA ILE A 312 9.03 -7.44 1.19
C ILE A 312 10.44 -7.20 1.72
N THR A 313 10.66 -6.12 2.48
CA THR A 313 12.02 -5.76 2.94
C THR A 313 12.03 -4.95 4.24
N ASN A 314 13.15 -5.02 4.96
CA ASN A 314 13.49 -4.10 6.06
C ASN A 314 14.46 -2.99 5.63
N VAL A 315 14.88 -2.97 4.36
CA VAL A 315 15.82 -1.98 3.82
C VAL A 315 15.05 -0.78 3.29
N ILE A 316 14.70 0.14 4.19
CA ILE A 316 13.89 1.33 3.90
C ILE A 316 14.80 2.57 3.96
N SER A 317 15.55 2.84 2.88
CA SER A 317 16.29 4.10 2.75
C SER A 317 16.23 4.63 1.32
N SER A 318 15.80 5.88 1.18
CA SER A 318 15.75 6.60 -0.09
C SER A 318 17.05 7.32 -0.45
N TYR A 319 17.96 7.60 0.50
CA TYR A 319 19.23 8.26 0.21
C TYR A 319 20.25 7.27 -0.37
N PRO A 320 20.95 7.60 -1.47
CA PRO A 320 21.90 6.70 -2.13
C PRO A 320 23.14 6.34 -1.31
N GLY A 321 23.36 6.95 -0.15
CA GLY A 321 24.54 6.71 0.68
C GLY A 321 25.74 7.58 0.31
N THR A 322 25.82 8.08 -0.93
CA THR A 322 26.90 8.98 -1.41
C THR A 322 26.35 10.31 -1.95
N PRO A 323 26.99 11.46 -1.66
CA PRO A 323 26.56 12.74 -2.18
C PRO A 323 26.66 12.85 -3.71
N LEU A 324 25.67 13.48 -4.35
CA LEU A 324 25.67 13.77 -5.78
C LEU A 324 26.25 15.16 -6.06
N ARG A 325 27.04 15.30 -7.12
CA ARG A 325 27.71 16.54 -7.52
C ARG A 325 27.97 16.54 -9.03
N THR A 326 28.49 17.62 -9.58
CA THR A 326 28.89 17.68 -10.98
C THR A 326 29.78 16.48 -11.36
N GLY A 327 29.40 15.75 -12.41
CA GLY A 327 30.05 14.51 -12.84
C GLY A 327 29.42 13.23 -12.28
N SER A 328 28.55 13.31 -11.27
CA SER A 328 27.71 12.18 -10.85
C SER A 328 26.78 11.77 -11.98
N THR A 329 26.51 10.47 -12.08
CA THR A 329 25.59 9.90 -13.06
C THR A 329 24.67 8.86 -12.42
N GLY A 330 23.61 8.49 -13.12
CA GLY A 330 22.75 7.36 -12.79
C GLY A 330 21.40 7.74 -12.17
N LEU A 331 20.70 6.72 -11.65
CA LEU A 331 19.30 6.83 -11.23
C LEU A 331 19.06 7.92 -10.19
N ASP A 332 19.94 8.04 -9.19
CA ASP A 332 19.76 9.03 -8.13
C ASP A 332 19.82 10.46 -8.66
N VAL A 333 20.65 10.70 -9.70
CA VAL A 333 20.68 11.98 -10.42
C VAL A 333 19.38 12.21 -11.17
N GLN A 334 18.86 11.19 -11.86
CA GLN A 334 17.58 11.30 -12.55
C GLN A 334 16.44 11.61 -11.57
N THR A 335 16.44 10.99 -10.38
CA THR A 335 15.46 11.24 -9.32
C THR A 335 15.45 12.71 -8.90
N ILE A 336 16.60 13.29 -8.56
CA ILE A 336 16.64 14.71 -8.15
C ILE A 336 16.26 15.65 -9.29
N GLN A 337 16.61 15.33 -10.54
CA GLN A 337 16.22 16.13 -11.71
C GLN A 337 14.70 16.12 -11.88
N THR A 338 14.05 14.97 -11.75
CA THR A 338 12.59 14.84 -11.79
C THR A 338 11.93 15.64 -10.67
N TYR A 339 12.42 15.50 -9.42
CA TYR A 339 11.86 16.19 -8.26
C TYR A 339 12.00 17.72 -8.40
N LEU A 340 13.21 18.20 -8.71
CA LEU A 340 13.46 19.63 -8.91
C LEU A 340 12.63 20.21 -10.07
N THR A 341 12.44 19.44 -11.15
CA THR A 341 11.60 19.87 -12.29
C THR A 341 10.14 20.06 -11.87
N ARG A 342 9.60 19.18 -11.01
CA ARG A 342 8.23 19.37 -10.48
C ARG A 342 8.16 20.51 -9.47
N ILE A 343 9.11 20.59 -8.54
CA ILE A 343 9.20 21.65 -7.52
C ILE A 343 9.24 23.03 -8.18
N ARG A 344 10.02 23.18 -9.26
CA ARG A 344 10.16 24.43 -10.03
C ARG A 344 8.83 25.03 -10.46
N ARG A 345 7.78 24.23 -10.71
CA ARG A 345 6.45 24.78 -11.07
C ARG A 345 5.87 25.67 -9.97
N ASN A 346 6.18 25.37 -8.71
CA ASN A 346 5.80 26.18 -7.55
C ASN A 346 6.90 27.17 -7.13
N TYR A 347 8.17 26.88 -7.48
CA TYR A 347 9.34 27.71 -7.18
C TYR A 347 10.08 28.09 -8.47
N PRO A 348 9.54 29.01 -9.28
CA PRO A 348 10.05 29.32 -10.63
C PRO A 348 11.46 29.94 -10.64
N ALA A 349 11.95 30.39 -9.47
CA ALA A 349 13.32 30.86 -9.30
C ALA A 349 14.37 29.74 -9.45
N ILE A 350 13.98 28.47 -9.30
CA ILE A 350 14.85 27.33 -9.61
C ILE A 350 14.98 27.25 -11.14
N PRO A 351 16.20 27.30 -11.71
CA PRO A 351 16.40 27.24 -13.15
C PRO A 351 15.93 25.91 -13.74
N ALA A 352 15.60 25.92 -15.04
CA ALA A 352 15.30 24.69 -15.76
C ALA A 352 16.55 23.81 -15.88
N ILE A 353 16.38 22.50 -15.74
CA ILE A 353 17.44 21.52 -15.94
C ILE A 353 17.43 21.10 -17.40
N SER A 354 18.53 21.35 -18.10
CA SER A 354 18.74 20.95 -19.49
C SER A 354 19.69 19.75 -19.63
N ASP A 355 20.33 19.34 -18.54
CA ASP A 355 21.22 18.19 -18.55
C ASP A 355 20.44 16.91 -18.91
N PRO A 356 21.08 15.95 -19.61
CA PRO A 356 20.46 14.66 -19.88
C PRO A 356 20.02 13.97 -18.59
N ALA A 357 18.95 13.17 -18.69
CA ALA A 357 18.44 12.37 -17.59
C ALA A 357 19.55 11.53 -16.98
N GLY A 358 19.72 11.63 -15.65
CA GLY A 358 20.74 10.88 -14.93
C GLY A 358 22.15 11.42 -15.08
N THR A 359 22.36 12.62 -15.63
CA THR A 359 23.69 13.26 -15.74
C THR A 359 23.71 14.55 -14.95
N PHE A 360 24.59 14.64 -13.95
CA PHE A 360 24.69 15.82 -13.10
C PHE A 360 25.69 16.79 -13.73
N GLY A 361 25.20 17.66 -14.60
CA GLY A 361 25.97 18.70 -15.27
C GLY A 361 25.80 20.08 -14.62
N SER A 362 26.12 21.12 -15.39
CA SER A 362 26.08 22.51 -14.92
C SER A 362 24.66 23.00 -14.64
N SER A 363 23.65 22.57 -15.42
CA SER A 363 22.27 23.03 -15.20
C SER A 363 21.63 22.37 -13.99
N THR A 364 21.95 21.09 -13.72
CA THR A 364 21.55 20.38 -12.49
C THR A 364 22.23 21.02 -11.28
N ASN A 365 23.53 21.32 -11.36
CA ASN A 365 24.25 22.04 -10.30
C ASN A 365 23.61 23.41 -10.01
N ALA A 366 23.34 24.21 -11.03
CA ALA A 366 22.70 25.51 -10.88
C ALA A 366 21.31 25.40 -10.22
N ALA A 367 20.52 24.39 -10.59
CA ALA A 367 19.22 24.13 -9.98
C ALA A 367 19.34 23.74 -8.50
N VAL A 368 20.30 22.87 -8.16
CA VAL A 368 20.57 22.44 -6.77
C VAL A 368 21.06 23.62 -5.92
N THR A 369 22.06 24.37 -6.40
CA THR A 369 22.60 25.54 -5.69
C THR A 369 21.51 26.57 -5.41
N LYS A 370 20.64 26.82 -6.41
CA LYS A 370 19.53 27.75 -6.25
C LYS A 370 18.48 27.23 -5.28
N PHE A 371 18.15 25.94 -5.35
CA PHE A 371 17.27 25.28 -4.38
C PHE A 371 17.82 25.41 -2.95
N GLN A 372 19.09 25.07 -2.73
CA GLN A 372 19.73 25.16 -1.41
C GLN A 372 19.65 26.57 -0.84
N SER A 373 19.94 27.59 -1.66
CA SER A 373 19.82 29.00 -1.29
C SER A 373 18.39 29.40 -0.88
N ILE A 374 17.36 28.92 -1.59
CA ILE A 374 15.95 29.22 -1.26
C ILE A 374 15.55 28.62 0.09
N PHE A 375 16.11 27.45 0.44
CA PHE A 375 15.70 26.67 1.60
C PHE A 375 16.70 26.70 2.76
N ASN A 376 17.56 27.72 2.81
CA ASN A 376 18.55 27.94 3.88
C ASN A 376 19.47 26.73 4.13
N LEU A 377 19.82 26.00 3.07
CA LEU A 377 20.87 25.00 3.07
C LEU A 377 22.17 25.64 2.57
N THR A 378 23.32 25.00 2.85
CA THR A 378 24.60 25.38 2.24
C THR A 378 24.48 25.33 0.72
N PRO A 379 24.65 26.45 -0.02
CA PRO A 379 24.47 26.50 -1.47
C PRO A 379 25.75 26.09 -2.20
N ASP A 380 26.21 24.86 -1.96
CA ASP A 380 27.44 24.29 -2.53
C ASP A 380 27.22 23.51 -3.84
N GLY A 381 25.96 23.35 -4.25
CA GLY A 381 25.58 22.57 -5.43
C GLY A 381 25.76 21.06 -5.27
N ILE A 382 26.02 20.59 -4.04
CA ILE A 382 26.20 19.18 -3.71
C ILE A 382 24.92 18.65 -3.06
N VAL A 383 24.33 17.61 -3.64
CA VAL A 383 23.20 16.91 -3.02
C VAL A 383 23.71 15.90 -2.01
N GLY A 384 24.04 16.39 -0.82
CA GLY A 384 24.27 15.56 0.37
C GLY A 384 22.95 15.10 1.00
N LYS A 385 23.06 14.41 2.15
CA LYS A 385 21.90 13.83 2.87
C LYS A 385 20.80 14.85 3.17
N SER A 386 21.15 16.03 3.71
CA SER A 386 20.21 17.10 4.03
C SER A 386 19.53 17.68 2.79
N THR A 387 20.30 17.94 1.72
CA THR A 387 19.75 18.44 0.45
C THR A 387 18.83 17.42 -0.21
N TRP A 388 19.21 16.14 -0.24
CA TRP A 388 18.39 15.06 -0.79
C TRP A 388 17.03 14.96 -0.09
N TYR A 389 17.02 15.00 1.24
CA TYR A 389 15.78 14.94 2.02
C TYR A 389 14.96 16.20 1.91
N LYS A 390 15.58 17.38 1.86
CA LYS A 390 14.84 18.62 1.62
C LYS A 390 14.16 18.61 0.25
N ILE A 391 14.85 18.20 -0.81
CA ILE A 391 14.27 18.06 -2.17
C ILE A 391 13.13 17.05 -2.16
N SER A 392 13.37 15.85 -1.64
CA SER A 392 12.35 14.80 -1.57
C SER A 392 11.10 15.27 -0.80
N SER A 393 11.31 16.04 0.27
CA SER A 393 10.22 16.50 1.13
C SER A 393 9.34 17.52 0.46
N LEU A 394 9.99 18.45 -0.22
CA LEU A 394 9.29 19.48 -0.92
C LEU A 394 8.56 18.90 -2.12
N TYR A 395 9.15 17.92 -2.81
CA TYR A 395 8.47 17.17 -3.85
C TYR A 395 7.22 16.45 -3.31
N ALA A 396 7.33 15.73 -2.19
CA ALA A 396 6.18 15.07 -1.54
C ALA A 396 5.05 16.06 -1.23
N ALA A 397 5.40 17.24 -0.72
CA ALA A 397 4.46 18.29 -0.37
C ALA A 397 3.84 18.94 -1.62
N VAL A 398 4.63 19.33 -2.63
CA VAL A 398 4.09 19.99 -3.83
C VAL A 398 3.32 19.04 -4.75
N ALA A 399 3.64 17.74 -4.72
CA ALA A 399 2.88 16.69 -5.40
C ALA A 399 1.76 16.11 -4.53
N LYS A 400 1.65 16.56 -3.28
CA LYS A 400 0.59 16.21 -2.32
C LYS A 400 0.46 14.70 -2.13
N LEU A 401 1.57 13.99 -1.98
CA LEU A 401 1.59 12.52 -1.95
C LEU A 401 0.91 11.93 -0.71
N ALA A 402 0.73 12.71 0.35
CA ALA A 402 0.05 12.31 1.59
C ALA A 402 -1.30 13.04 1.76
N GLU A 403 -1.94 13.46 0.66
CA GLU A 403 -3.24 14.13 0.65
C GLU A 403 -4.16 13.47 -0.40
N LEU A 404 -5.48 13.62 -0.24
CA LEU A 404 -6.47 13.02 -1.14
C LEU A 404 -6.39 13.54 -2.58
N ASN A 405 -5.91 14.76 -2.80
CA ASN A 405 -5.78 15.35 -4.15
C ASN A 405 -4.38 15.09 -4.77
N SER A 406 -3.71 14.00 -4.38
CA SER A 406 -2.37 13.64 -4.84
C SER A 406 -2.20 13.62 -6.36
N GLU A 407 -1.10 14.22 -6.82
CA GLU A 407 -0.68 14.18 -8.23
C GLU A 407 0.04 12.88 -8.60
N GLY A 408 0.51 12.11 -7.62
CA GLY A 408 1.27 10.87 -7.82
C GLY A 408 2.71 11.08 -8.33
N ASN A 409 3.36 9.98 -8.70
CA ASN A 409 4.65 9.98 -9.38
C ASN A 409 4.80 8.86 -10.42
N THR A 410 5.62 9.11 -11.45
CA THR A 410 5.76 8.23 -12.63
C THR A 410 7.17 7.67 -12.86
N LEU A 411 8.18 8.13 -12.11
CA LEU A 411 9.60 7.83 -12.42
C LEU A 411 9.97 6.33 -12.30
N GLY A 412 9.36 5.62 -11.36
CA GLY A 412 9.52 4.17 -11.19
C GLY A 412 10.95 3.69 -11.10
N ILE A 413 11.31 2.74 -11.97
CA ILE A 413 12.65 2.12 -12.02
C ILE A 413 13.71 2.99 -12.71
N GLY A 414 13.32 4.14 -13.28
CA GLY A 414 14.15 5.07 -14.05
C GLY A 414 14.64 4.53 -15.40
N THR A 415 15.41 5.34 -16.13
CA THR A 415 15.81 5.05 -17.53
C THR A 415 17.31 4.95 -17.74
N VAL A 416 18.10 5.03 -16.66
CA VAL A 416 19.56 5.02 -16.69
C VAL A 416 20.11 3.97 -15.71
N PRO A 417 21.34 3.48 -15.89
CA PRO A 417 21.98 2.59 -14.92
C PRO A 417 22.21 3.28 -13.56
N PRO A 418 22.26 2.53 -12.44
CA PRO A 418 22.73 3.01 -11.16
C PRO A 418 24.12 3.63 -11.27
N SER A 419 24.40 4.55 -10.34
CA SER A 419 25.70 5.20 -10.21
C SER A 419 26.80 4.23 -9.78
N SER A 420 26.43 3.20 -9.01
CA SER A 420 27.34 2.21 -8.44
C SER A 420 27.23 0.86 -9.16
N THR A 421 28.34 0.14 -9.22
CA THR A 421 28.36 -1.24 -9.69
C THR A 421 27.78 -2.15 -8.61
N LEU A 422 26.77 -2.95 -8.96
CA LEU A 422 26.13 -3.87 -8.02
C LEU A 422 26.82 -5.23 -8.07
N ARG A 423 27.06 -5.82 -6.89
CA ARG A 423 27.70 -7.13 -6.73
C ARG A 423 27.23 -7.78 -5.44
N GLN A 424 27.59 -9.03 -5.23
CA GLN A 424 27.28 -9.73 -3.98
C GLN A 424 27.72 -8.91 -2.76
N GLY A 425 26.80 -8.71 -1.82
CA GLY A 425 26.97 -7.84 -0.64
C GLY A 425 26.39 -6.44 -0.80
N SER A 426 26.11 -5.97 -2.02
CA SER A 426 25.33 -4.74 -2.25
C SER A 426 23.94 -4.83 -1.63
N ARG A 427 23.40 -3.71 -1.14
CA ARG A 427 22.05 -3.61 -0.58
C ARG A 427 21.41 -2.28 -0.96
N GLY A 428 20.08 -2.23 -0.99
CA GLY A 428 19.31 -0.99 -1.16
C GLY A 428 18.47 -0.92 -2.43
N PRO A 429 17.91 0.27 -2.75
CA PRO A 429 16.92 0.43 -3.81
C PRO A 429 17.39 0.01 -5.22
N ASP A 430 18.68 0.18 -5.52
CA ASP A 430 19.25 -0.26 -6.81
C ASP A 430 19.26 -1.79 -6.92
N VAL A 431 19.47 -2.50 -5.82
CA VAL A 431 19.40 -3.97 -5.77
C VAL A 431 17.97 -4.45 -5.89
N ILE A 432 17.01 -3.77 -5.24
CA ILE A 432 15.59 -4.06 -5.41
C ILE A 432 15.20 -3.90 -6.89
N THR A 433 15.66 -2.83 -7.55
CA THR A 433 15.40 -2.57 -8.97
C THR A 433 16.05 -3.64 -9.87
N LEU A 434 17.27 -4.08 -9.54
CA LEU A 434 17.92 -5.19 -10.23
C LEU A 434 17.12 -6.49 -10.09
N GLN A 435 16.74 -6.86 -8.88
CA GLN A 435 15.97 -8.07 -8.59
C GLN A 435 14.61 -8.04 -9.28
N TYR A 436 13.96 -6.88 -9.30
CA TYR A 436 12.74 -6.65 -10.07
C TYR A 436 12.93 -6.97 -11.56
N LEU A 437 13.94 -6.36 -12.19
CA LEU A 437 14.24 -6.57 -13.60
C LEU A 437 14.57 -8.04 -13.89
N LEU A 438 15.36 -8.68 -13.04
CA LEU A 438 15.72 -10.10 -13.18
C LEU A 438 14.51 -11.03 -13.02
N ASN A 439 13.62 -10.76 -12.07
CA ASN A 439 12.38 -11.52 -11.91
C ASN A 439 11.52 -11.45 -13.17
N LEU A 440 11.30 -10.24 -13.69
CA LEU A 440 10.54 -10.04 -14.92
C LEU A 440 11.19 -10.77 -16.11
N VAL A 441 12.51 -10.68 -16.25
CA VAL A 441 13.23 -11.39 -17.33
C VAL A 441 13.16 -12.91 -17.12
N SER A 442 13.22 -13.42 -15.88
CA SER A 442 13.17 -14.87 -15.61
C SER A 442 11.88 -15.55 -16.06
N GLU A 443 10.77 -14.82 -16.14
CA GLU A 443 9.50 -15.34 -16.66
C GLU A 443 9.58 -15.74 -18.15
N TYR A 444 10.45 -15.08 -18.91
CA TYR A 444 10.61 -15.32 -20.36
C TYR A 444 11.86 -16.13 -20.70
N TYR A 445 12.83 -16.18 -19.79
CA TYR A 445 14.11 -16.84 -19.98
C TYR A 445 14.30 -17.90 -18.89
N PRO A 446 13.83 -19.16 -19.11
CA PRO A 446 13.80 -20.19 -18.07
C PRO A 446 15.18 -20.63 -17.55
N GLY A 447 16.27 -20.26 -18.24
CA GLY A 447 17.63 -20.44 -17.76
C GLY A 447 18.06 -19.44 -16.67
N ILE A 448 17.26 -18.41 -16.40
CA ILE A 448 17.53 -17.40 -15.38
C ILE A 448 16.68 -17.73 -14.15
N PRO A 449 17.28 -18.07 -13.00
CA PRO A 449 16.50 -18.26 -11.78
C PRO A 449 15.95 -16.91 -11.28
N ALA A 450 14.69 -16.90 -10.85
CA ALA A 450 14.03 -15.74 -10.24
C ALA A 450 14.68 -15.41 -8.87
N PRO A 451 15.30 -14.23 -8.68
CA PRO A 451 15.85 -13.87 -7.38
C PRO A 451 14.77 -13.38 -6.40
N THR A 452 14.93 -13.66 -5.10
CA THR A 452 14.13 -13.00 -4.07
C THR A 452 14.28 -11.48 -4.20
N GLN A 453 13.17 -10.73 -4.13
CA GLN A 453 13.16 -9.27 -4.23
C GLN A 453 13.13 -8.63 -2.83
N ASP A 454 14.26 -8.71 -2.13
CA ASP A 454 14.43 -8.26 -0.74
C ASP A 454 15.37 -7.04 -0.60
N GLY A 455 15.98 -6.60 -1.70
CA GLY A 455 16.97 -5.53 -1.73
C GLY A 455 18.36 -5.93 -1.27
N ILE A 456 18.63 -7.24 -1.15
CA ILE A 456 19.92 -7.80 -0.74
C ILE A 456 20.52 -8.59 -1.90
N PHE A 457 21.72 -8.19 -2.34
CA PHE A 457 22.41 -8.89 -3.41
C PHE A 457 23.12 -10.12 -2.80
N GLY A 458 22.35 -11.20 -2.60
CA GLY A 458 22.82 -12.49 -2.11
C GLY A 458 23.35 -13.42 -3.21
N SER A 459 23.57 -14.68 -2.84
CA SER A 459 24.00 -15.74 -3.77
C SER A 459 22.96 -16.01 -4.86
N GLY A 460 21.67 -16.00 -4.53
CA GLY A 460 20.57 -16.15 -5.48
C GLY A 460 20.59 -15.06 -6.55
N THR A 461 20.62 -13.78 -6.14
CA THR A 461 20.75 -12.63 -7.06
C THR A 461 22.01 -12.75 -7.94
N ARG A 462 23.14 -13.16 -7.37
CA ARG A 462 24.38 -13.38 -8.13
C ARG A 462 24.20 -14.46 -9.20
N GLN A 463 23.56 -15.57 -8.87
CA GLN A 463 23.29 -16.65 -9.81
C GLN A 463 22.40 -16.18 -10.97
N SER A 464 21.34 -15.43 -10.67
CA SER A 464 20.47 -14.81 -11.67
C SER A 464 21.23 -13.87 -12.60
N VAL A 465 22.13 -13.04 -12.06
CA VAL A 465 22.97 -12.13 -12.86
C VAL A 465 23.92 -12.92 -13.77
N ILE A 466 24.59 -13.95 -13.25
CA ILE A 466 25.49 -14.80 -14.05
C ILE A 466 24.72 -15.47 -15.19
N ALA A 467 23.56 -16.06 -14.89
CA ALA A 467 22.71 -16.70 -15.89
C ALA A 467 22.26 -15.71 -16.97
N PHE A 468 21.81 -14.52 -16.56
CA PHE A 468 21.45 -13.44 -17.48
C PHE A 468 22.63 -13.03 -18.36
N GLN A 469 23.81 -12.81 -17.77
CA GLN A 469 25.02 -12.43 -18.50
C GLN A 469 25.41 -13.50 -19.53
N GLN A 470 25.37 -14.79 -19.16
CA GLN A 470 25.65 -15.90 -20.07
C GLN A 470 24.69 -15.91 -21.27
N ILE A 471 23.39 -15.78 -21.01
CA ILE A 471 22.34 -15.76 -22.05
C ILE A 471 22.51 -14.57 -22.98
N MET A 472 22.90 -13.41 -22.45
CA MET A 472 23.08 -12.18 -23.21
C MET A 472 24.47 -12.04 -23.84
N GLY A 473 25.33 -13.07 -23.74
CA GLY A 473 26.69 -13.05 -24.31
C GLY A 473 27.62 -12.02 -23.65
N LEU A 474 27.34 -11.64 -22.41
CA LEU A 474 28.17 -10.75 -21.60
C LEU A 474 29.21 -11.55 -20.80
N GLN A 475 30.21 -10.85 -20.26
CA GLN A 475 31.11 -11.44 -19.26
C GLN A 475 30.29 -11.89 -18.03
N ALA A 476 30.30 -13.19 -17.75
CA ALA A 476 29.52 -13.82 -16.69
C ALA A 476 30.22 -13.76 -15.32
N ASP A 477 30.57 -12.57 -14.86
CA ASP A 477 31.28 -12.33 -13.59
C ASP A 477 30.35 -12.22 -12.36
N GLY A 478 29.04 -12.11 -12.59
CA GLY A 478 28.04 -11.88 -11.55
C GLY A 478 28.02 -10.44 -11.02
N ILE A 479 28.58 -9.50 -11.79
CA ILE A 479 28.70 -8.08 -11.46
C ILE A 479 27.84 -7.26 -12.43
N VAL A 480 26.98 -6.40 -11.88
CA VAL A 480 26.11 -5.54 -12.66
C VAL A 480 26.75 -4.17 -12.83
N GLY A 481 27.57 -4.05 -13.87
CA GLY A 481 28.06 -2.77 -14.38
C GLY A 481 27.12 -2.18 -15.44
N THR A 482 27.57 -1.09 -16.08
CA THR A 482 26.79 -0.36 -17.10
C THR A 482 26.33 -1.24 -18.26
N ALA A 483 27.17 -2.16 -18.74
CA ALA A 483 26.83 -3.06 -19.84
C ALA A 483 25.72 -4.04 -19.45
N THR A 484 25.87 -4.74 -18.32
CA THR A 484 24.86 -5.65 -17.76
C THR A 484 23.53 -4.94 -17.52
N TRP A 485 23.56 -3.73 -16.94
CA TRP A 485 22.34 -2.97 -16.70
C TRP A 485 21.64 -2.54 -17.98
N ARG A 486 22.38 -2.02 -18.97
CA ARG A 486 21.79 -1.65 -20.27
C ARG A 486 21.18 -2.85 -20.96
N ALA A 487 21.83 -4.01 -20.91
CA ALA A 487 21.27 -5.24 -21.43
C ALA A 487 19.97 -5.64 -20.69
N LEU A 488 19.96 -5.60 -19.35
CA LEU A 488 18.76 -5.86 -18.54
C LEU A 488 17.61 -4.92 -18.91
N TYR A 489 17.90 -3.62 -18.95
CA TYR A 489 16.90 -2.59 -19.24
C TYR A 489 16.37 -2.68 -20.67
N ASN A 490 17.25 -2.91 -21.65
CA ASN A 490 16.85 -3.15 -23.05
C ASN A 490 16.04 -4.45 -23.18
N THR A 491 16.37 -5.49 -22.41
CA THR A 491 15.58 -6.73 -22.38
C THR A 491 14.20 -6.44 -21.80
N TYR A 492 14.11 -5.69 -20.70
CA TYR A 492 12.84 -5.25 -20.11
C TYR A 492 12.00 -4.43 -21.09
N LEU A 493 12.58 -3.41 -21.73
CA LEU A 493 11.89 -2.62 -22.76
C LEU A 493 11.51 -3.49 -23.95
N GLY A 494 12.40 -4.39 -24.36
CA GLY A 494 12.19 -5.32 -25.45
C GLY A 494 11.09 -6.32 -25.16
N ILE A 495 10.95 -6.76 -23.90
CA ILE A 495 9.81 -7.57 -23.45
C ILE A 495 8.53 -6.76 -23.59
N GLY A 496 8.51 -5.52 -23.07
CA GLY A 496 7.35 -4.64 -23.17
C GLY A 496 6.98 -4.22 -24.61
N GLN A 497 7.94 -4.18 -25.53
CA GLN A 497 7.75 -3.77 -26.93
C GLN A 497 7.51 -4.95 -27.89
N ASN A 498 8.15 -6.09 -27.64
CA ASN A 498 8.27 -7.21 -28.60
C ASN A 498 7.77 -8.54 -28.07
N VAL A 499 7.41 -8.72 -26.78
CA VAL A 499 6.56 -9.85 -26.44
C VAL A 499 5.30 -9.66 -27.26
N PRO A 500 5.05 -10.53 -28.27
CA PRO A 500 3.81 -10.48 -28.98
C PRO A 500 2.78 -10.81 -27.92
N SER A 501 1.96 -9.84 -27.58
CA SER A 501 0.55 -10.14 -27.38
C SER A 501 0.17 -11.06 -28.55
N PRO A 502 -0.19 -12.36 -28.38
CA PRO A 502 -0.51 -13.20 -29.52
C PRO A 502 -1.42 -12.40 -30.45
N GLY A 503 -0.94 -12.22 -31.68
CA GLY A 503 -1.45 -11.24 -32.62
C GLY A 503 -2.97 -11.39 -32.84
N PRO A 504 -3.61 -10.41 -33.50
CA PRO A 504 -5.04 -10.48 -33.75
C PRO A 504 -5.39 -11.84 -34.33
N ASP A 505 -6.24 -12.61 -33.63
CA ASP A 505 -6.89 -13.76 -34.22
C ASP A 505 -7.75 -13.24 -35.38
N PRO A 506 -7.39 -13.52 -36.65
CA PRO A 506 -8.08 -12.97 -37.80
C PRO A 506 -9.55 -13.44 -37.86
N GLU A 507 -9.89 -14.53 -37.18
CA GLU A 507 -11.27 -15.03 -37.12
C GLU A 507 -12.13 -14.35 -36.05
N LEU A 508 -11.52 -13.70 -35.04
CA LEU A 508 -12.25 -13.17 -33.88
C LEU A 508 -12.05 -11.68 -33.59
N GLY A 509 -11.08 -11.00 -34.21
CA GLY A 509 -10.84 -9.57 -33.95
C GLY A 509 -10.36 -9.29 -32.53
N THR A 510 -9.55 -10.19 -31.96
CA THR A 510 -9.01 -10.06 -30.59
C THR A 510 -7.52 -10.37 -30.53
N ILE A 511 -6.78 -9.58 -29.76
CA ILE A 511 -5.35 -9.70 -29.42
C ILE A 511 -5.25 -10.39 -28.07
N THR A 512 -4.53 -11.49 -27.94
CA THR A 512 -4.29 -12.06 -26.61
C THR A 512 -3.13 -11.29 -25.96
N TYR A 513 -3.13 -10.97 -24.67
CA TYR A 513 -2.14 -10.15 -23.94
C TYR A 513 -1.85 -10.78 -22.59
N VAL A 514 -0.59 -10.99 -22.25
CA VAL A 514 -0.20 -11.42 -20.91
C VAL A 514 0.06 -10.17 -20.07
N VAL A 515 -0.62 -10.05 -18.93
CA VAL A 515 -0.47 -8.94 -17.99
C VAL A 515 0.95 -8.92 -17.46
N GLN A 516 1.60 -7.77 -17.62
CA GLN A 516 2.93 -7.47 -17.12
C GLN A 516 2.87 -6.77 -15.76
N PRO A 517 3.93 -6.86 -14.95
CA PRO A 517 4.06 -6.08 -13.72
C PRO A 517 3.89 -4.58 -13.96
N GLY A 518 2.96 -3.96 -13.23
CA GLY A 518 2.65 -2.53 -13.35
C GLY A 518 1.61 -2.19 -14.42
N ASP A 519 1.13 -3.17 -15.17
CA ASP A 519 -0.01 -2.98 -16.06
C ASP A 519 -1.28 -2.65 -15.30
N SER A 520 -2.16 -1.98 -16.02
CA SER A 520 -3.55 -1.93 -15.67
C SER A 520 -4.41 -2.05 -16.91
N LEU A 521 -5.68 -2.41 -16.72
CA LEU A 521 -6.63 -2.46 -17.83
C LEU A 521 -6.67 -1.14 -18.59
N TRP A 522 -6.44 -0.01 -17.92
CA TRP A 522 -6.38 1.30 -18.56
C TRP A 522 -5.14 1.47 -19.43
N ILE A 523 -3.95 1.14 -18.91
CA ILE A 523 -2.70 1.20 -19.70
C ILE A 523 -2.80 0.27 -20.91
N ILE A 524 -3.36 -0.93 -20.72
CA ILE A 524 -3.58 -1.91 -21.78
C ILE A 524 -4.61 -1.38 -22.78
N ALA A 525 -5.77 -0.88 -22.33
CA ALA A 525 -6.81 -0.31 -23.18
C ALA A 525 -6.28 0.84 -24.04
N GLN A 526 -5.54 1.76 -23.44
CA GLN A 526 -4.92 2.88 -24.13
C GLN A 526 -3.87 2.40 -25.15
N ARG A 527 -3.02 1.44 -24.77
CA ARG A 527 -1.99 0.88 -25.65
C ARG A 527 -2.58 0.22 -26.90
N TYR A 528 -3.68 -0.49 -26.74
CA TYR A 528 -4.32 -1.26 -27.83
C TYR A 528 -5.49 -0.54 -28.50
N GLY A 529 -5.74 0.73 -28.16
CA GLY A 529 -6.83 1.50 -28.76
C GLY A 529 -8.21 0.88 -28.54
N THR A 530 -8.49 0.44 -27.32
CA THR A 530 -9.78 -0.14 -26.89
C THR A 530 -10.24 0.48 -25.57
N THR A 531 -11.30 -0.03 -24.96
CA THR A 531 -11.77 0.42 -23.63
C THR A 531 -11.58 -0.67 -22.58
N VAL A 532 -11.42 -0.25 -21.32
CA VAL A 532 -11.37 -1.15 -20.16
C VAL A 532 -12.58 -2.08 -20.16
N ASP A 533 -13.78 -1.56 -20.41
CA ASP A 533 -15.01 -2.36 -20.42
C ASP A 533 -15.08 -3.36 -21.58
N ALA A 534 -14.47 -3.06 -22.71
CA ALA A 534 -14.39 -3.99 -23.83
C ALA A 534 -13.43 -5.15 -23.50
N ILE A 535 -12.29 -4.86 -22.85
CA ILE A 535 -11.37 -5.89 -22.35
C ILE A 535 -12.06 -6.74 -21.28
N LYS A 536 -12.74 -6.13 -20.31
CA LYS A 536 -13.42 -6.86 -19.23
C LYS A 536 -14.49 -7.80 -19.74
N ARG A 537 -15.38 -7.31 -20.62
CA ARG A 537 -16.44 -8.12 -21.23
C ARG A 537 -15.87 -9.30 -22.00
N LEU A 538 -14.82 -9.07 -22.77
CA LEU A 538 -14.20 -10.11 -23.59
C LEU A 538 -13.49 -11.20 -22.76
N ASN A 539 -13.06 -10.86 -21.55
CA ASN A 539 -12.35 -11.75 -20.63
C ASN A 539 -13.18 -12.28 -19.47
N GLY A 540 -14.46 -11.93 -19.39
CA GLY A 540 -15.30 -12.24 -18.24
C GLY A 540 -14.78 -11.65 -16.93
N LEU A 541 -14.05 -10.53 -16.97
CA LEU A 541 -13.53 -9.89 -15.76
C LEU A 541 -14.64 -9.10 -15.07
N SER A 542 -14.82 -9.36 -13.77
CA SER A 542 -15.75 -8.60 -12.93
C SER A 542 -15.14 -7.31 -12.36
N GLY A 543 -13.81 -7.17 -12.38
CA GLY A 543 -13.08 -6.04 -11.80
C GLY A 543 -11.88 -5.60 -12.64
N ASP A 544 -11.13 -4.63 -12.11
CA ASP A 544 -9.97 -4.04 -12.82
C ASP A 544 -8.63 -4.55 -12.32
N MET A 545 -8.68 -5.44 -11.32
CA MET A 545 -7.52 -6.11 -10.79
C MET A 545 -6.95 -7.06 -11.84
N LEU A 546 -5.65 -6.93 -12.06
CA LEU A 546 -4.91 -7.80 -12.95
C LEU A 546 -3.82 -8.51 -12.15
N ASN A 547 -3.75 -9.83 -12.33
CA ASN A 547 -2.63 -10.61 -11.80
C ASN A 547 -1.50 -10.61 -12.82
N ILE A 548 -0.28 -10.46 -12.36
CA ILE A 548 0.91 -10.62 -13.21
C ILE A 548 0.87 -12.02 -13.84
N GLY A 549 1.10 -12.12 -15.15
CA GLY A 549 0.99 -13.37 -15.91
C GLY A 549 -0.44 -13.73 -16.35
N GLN A 550 -1.46 -12.97 -15.95
CA GLN A 550 -2.84 -13.20 -16.41
C GLN A 550 -2.95 -13.01 -17.92
N VAL A 551 -3.61 -13.93 -18.60
CA VAL A 551 -3.85 -13.82 -20.05
C VAL A 551 -5.20 -13.13 -20.30
N LEU A 552 -5.19 -12.05 -21.07
CA LEU A 552 -6.34 -11.25 -21.49
C LEU A 552 -6.54 -11.32 -23.00
N LYS A 553 -7.77 -11.35 -23.46
CA LYS A 553 -8.21 -11.11 -24.82
C LYS A 553 -8.59 -9.63 -24.95
N ILE A 554 -7.85 -8.88 -25.73
CA ILE A 554 -8.00 -7.45 -25.96
C ILE A 554 -8.67 -7.27 -27.33
N PRO A 555 -9.79 -6.56 -27.46
CA PRO A 555 -10.41 -6.37 -28.78
C PRO A 555 -9.45 -5.63 -29.72
N ALA A 556 -9.17 -6.21 -30.90
CA ALA A 556 -8.44 -5.55 -31.98
C ALA A 556 -9.41 -4.67 -32.76
N GLY A 557 -9.35 -3.36 -32.55
CA GLY A 557 -10.05 -2.40 -33.39
C GLY A 557 -11.57 -2.39 -33.21
N GLN A 558 -12.02 -1.68 -32.17
CA GLN A 558 -13.21 -0.84 -32.20
C GLN A 558 -13.26 -0.10 -30.85
N ALA A 559 -12.38 0.88 -30.67
CA ALA A 559 -12.78 2.00 -29.85
C ALA A 559 -13.93 2.68 -30.61
N PRO A 560 -15.06 2.99 -29.95
CA PRO A 560 -15.80 4.15 -30.39
C PRO A 560 -14.80 5.31 -30.47
N GLY A 561 -14.90 6.21 -31.45
CA GLY A 561 -14.00 7.37 -31.57
C GLY A 561 -14.14 8.39 -30.43
N TYR A 562 -14.37 7.90 -29.20
CA TYR A 562 -14.69 8.64 -28.00
C TYR A 562 -14.34 7.88 -26.71
N ILE A 563 -14.06 8.65 -25.67
CA ILE A 563 -13.85 8.26 -24.28
C ILE A 563 -15.15 8.55 -23.52
N GLU A 564 -15.60 7.64 -22.64
CA GLU A 564 -16.72 7.93 -21.74
C GLU A 564 -16.22 8.65 -20.48
N TYR A 565 -16.89 9.75 -20.12
CA TYR A 565 -16.51 10.67 -19.06
C TYR A 565 -17.74 11.08 -18.24
N THR A 566 -17.70 10.84 -16.94
CA THR A 566 -18.75 11.31 -16.02
C THR A 566 -18.44 12.73 -15.55
N VAL A 567 -19.34 13.67 -15.85
CA VAL A 567 -19.27 15.08 -15.46
C VAL A 567 -19.14 15.23 -13.95
N ARG A 568 -18.16 16.03 -13.51
CA ARG A 568 -17.85 16.36 -12.12
C ARG A 568 -18.27 17.79 -11.78
N ALA A 569 -18.32 18.09 -10.48
CA ALA A 569 -18.54 19.45 -10.01
C ALA A 569 -17.45 20.39 -10.55
N GLY A 570 -17.88 21.46 -11.24
CA GLY A 570 -16.97 22.45 -11.83
C GLY A 570 -16.49 22.12 -13.25
N ASP A 571 -16.91 21.00 -13.85
CA ASP A 571 -16.63 20.73 -15.26
C ASP A 571 -17.41 21.69 -16.17
N THR A 572 -16.74 22.10 -17.23
CA THR A 572 -17.36 22.76 -18.38
C THR A 572 -16.93 22.04 -19.64
N LEU A 573 -17.76 22.06 -20.68
CA LEU A 573 -17.36 21.50 -21.98
C LEU A 573 -16.07 22.12 -22.49
N TRP A 574 -15.82 23.40 -22.18
CA TRP A 574 -14.58 24.09 -22.53
C TRP A 574 -13.36 23.46 -21.85
N LEU A 575 -13.41 23.24 -20.53
CA LEU A 575 -12.32 22.59 -19.80
C LEU A 575 -12.08 21.16 -20.27
N LEU A 576 -13.15 20.43 -20.58
CA LEU A 576 -13.07 19.06 -21.11
C LEU A 576 -12.45 19.05 -22.51
N SER A 577 -12.87 19.94 -23.41
CA SER A 577 -12.31 20.04 -24.76
C SER A 577 -10.81 20.30 -24.76
N ARG A 578 -10.33 21.21 -23.89
CA ARG A 578 -8.90 21.49 -23.68
C ARG A 578 -8.14 20.30 -23.11
N ARG A 579 -8.74 19.61 -22.13
CA ARG A 579 -8.13 18.46 -21.44
C ARG A 579 -7.93 17.27 -22.39
N TYR A 580 -8.87 17.03 -23.28
CA TYR A 580 -8.87 15.90 -24.21
C TYR A 580 -8.49 16.29 -25.64
N ASN A 581 -7.95 17.50 -25.84
CA ASN A 581 -7.49 17.98 -27.14
C ASN A 581 -8.55 17.85 -28.26
N THR A 582 -9.80 18.18 -27.94
CA THR A 582 -10.96 18.18 -28.85
C THR A 582 -11.66 19.55 -28.82
N THR A 583 -12.84 19.68 -29.42
CA THR A 583 -13.64 20.92 -29.39
C THR A 583 -14.93 20.74 -28.60
N VAL A 584 -15.43 21.84 -28.03
CA VAL A 584 -16.74 21.89 -27.36
C VAL A 584 -17.82 21.36 -28.31
N ASP A 585 -17.80 21.80 -29.57
CA ASP A 585 -18.78 21.41 -30.58
C ASP A 585 -18.72 19.90 -30.89
N ALA A 586 -17.53 19.31 -30.95
CA ALA A 586 -17.38 17.88 -31.19
C ALA A 586 -17.94 17.06 -30.01
N ILE A 587 -17.73 17.52 -28.77
CA ILE A 587 -18.34 16.88 -27.59
C ILE A 587 -19.86 17.02 -27.62
N LYS A 588 -20.40 18.19 -27.98
CA LYS A 588 -21.86 18.40 -28.04
C LYS A 588 -22.53 17.56 -29.10
N GLN A 589 -21.98 17.54 -30.31
CA GLN A 589 -22.50 16.74 -31.43
C GLN A 589 -22.52 15.25 -31.09
N LEU A 590 -21.44 14.76 -30.48
CA LEU A 590 -21.32 13.35 -30.13
C LEU A 590 -22.28 12.91 -29.01
N ASN A 591 -22.71 13.85 -28.16
CA ASN A 591 -23.61 13.59 -27.04
C ASN A 591 -25.05 14.08 -27.24
N GLY A 592 -25.36 14.64 -28.42
CA GLY A 592 -26.67 15.24 -28.69
C GLY A 592 -27.01 16.42 -27.77
N LEU A 593 -26.02 17.18 -27.29
CA LEU A 593 -26.24 18.30 -26.38
C LEU A 593 -26.63 19.57 -27.16
N SER A 594 -27.74 20.20 -26.76
CA SER A 594 -28.19 21.49 -27.31
C SER A 594 -27.59 22.69 -26.57
N SER A 595 -26.99 22.49 -25.39
CA SER A 595 -26.40 23.55 -24.56
C SER A 595 -25.06 23.13 -23.94
N ASP A 596 -24.37 24.07 -23.31
CA ASP A 596 -23.10 23.84 -22.62
C ASP A 596 -23.27 23.43 -21.14
N MET A 597 -24.52 23.30 -20.71
CA MET A 597 -24.86 22.98 -19.32
C MET A 597 -24.69 21.49 -19.08
N LEU A 598 -23.87 21.16 -18.08
CA LEU A 598 -23.57 19.79 -17.71
C LEU A 598 -24.13 19.50 -16.31
N SER A 599 -24.73 18.33 -16.13
CA SER A 599 -25.19 17.85 -14.82
C SER A 599 -24.12 16.98 -14.19
N ILE A 600 -23.81 17.17 -12.91
CA ILE A 600 -22.88 16.30 -12.19
C ILE A 600 -23.42 14.86 -12.23
N GLY A 601 -22.56 13.90 -12.57
CA GLY A 601 -22.94 12.50 -12.77
C GLY A 601 -23.41 12.18 -14.20
N GLN A 602 -23.58 13.17 -15.08
CA GLN A 602 -23.91 12.95 -16.49
C GLN A 602 -22.76 12.25 -17.21
N MET A 603 -23.06 11.20 -17.97
CA MET A 603 -22.08 10.53 -18.82
C MET A 603 -21.97 11.24 -20.17
N LEU A 604 -20.74 11.57 -20.57
CA LEU A 604 -20.39 12.18 -21.85
C LEU A 604 -19.45 11.28 -22.63
N LYS A 605 -19.67 11.18 -23.92
CA LYS A 605 -18.78 10.63 -24.94
C LYS A 605 -17.89 11.76 -25.45
N ILE A 606 -16.64 11.80 -25.04
CA ILE A 606 -15.68 12.83 -25.46
C ILE A 606 -14.89 12.29 -26.64
N PRO A 607 -14.86 12.94 -27.82
CA PRO A 607 -14.10 12.45 -28.96
C PRO A 607 -12.64 12.17 -28.59
N ALA A 608 -12.15 11.00 -29.00
CA ALA A 608 -10.81 10.50 -28.68
C ALA A 608 -9.71 11.18 -29.51
#